data_AF-A0A961BZ61-F1
#
_entry.id   AF-A0A961BZ61-F1
#
_cell.length_a   1.000
_cell.length_b   1.000
_cell.length_c   1.000
_cell.angle_alpha   90.00
_cell.angle_beta   90.00
_cell.angle_gamma   90.00
#
_symmetry.space_group_name_H-M   'P 1'
#
loop_
_entity.id
_entity.type
_entity.pdbx_description
1 polymer ?
#
loop_
_entity_poly.entity_id
_entity_poly.type
_entity_poly.pdbx_seq_one_letter_code
_entity_poly.pdbx_strand_id
1 'polypeptide(L)'
;AHRRYAGTEAVTDLVIFRVRPPGTPPGPDDWLTSVPHPQLGVLNAYWATHPGAVLGRQRLDAHGLHGRTSLVVDPDQDLTGLPARITRTALDLSAARLSQMPPAATPPAPSEHAAVVEASLPQLDPPGTGAPGFDGHLVRRDDGSWHELDGGVLRPVTVPASCAVELAALVRLRDAVLAVLEAEAATRDDTPALTEARTQLARSYRRYQATYGPINRVTVTTTTRLDKAGNPITTRRYPAAARIFRGDPHSATVRALELYDDATGAATPAAILTRRVLSAHTVRDRADTPEDALAICLESVGRVELPRIAALLGLAEPEQARTQLGTLVFD
;
A
#
# COMPACT_ATOMS: atom_id res chain seq x y z
N ALA A 1 -10.55 -18.23 -6.11
CA ALA A 1 -9.29 -18.21 -6.89
C ALA A 1 -8.06 -18.06 -5.98
N HIS A 2 -8.00 -17.05 -5.10
CA HIS A 2 -6.83 -16.78 -4.23
C HIS A 2 -6.44 -17.92 -3.26
N ARG A 3 -7.40 -18.58 -2.61
CA ARG A 3 -7.15 -19.71 -1.69
C ARG A 3 -6.39 -20.88 -2.35
N ARG A 4 -6.62 -21.12 -3.64
CA ARG A 4 -6.06 -22.27 -4.38
C ARG A 4 -4.64 -22.01 -4.91
N TYR A 5 -4.22 -20.75 -4.99
CA TYR A 5 -2.92 -20.36 -5.55
C TYR A 5 -1.92 -19.80 -4.51
N ALA A 6 -2.39 -19.16 -3.43
CA ALA A 6 -1.52 -18.43 -2.50
C ALA A 6 -1.58 -18.91 -1.04
N GLY A 7 -2.51 -19.82 -0.69
CA GLY A 7 -2.66 -20.30 0.70
C GLY A 7 -3.05 -19.20 1.71
N THR A 8 -3.48 -18.03 1.24
CA THR A 8 -3.89 -16.89 2.07
C THR A 8 -5.39 -16.66 1.96
N GLU A 9 -6.04 -16.41 3.09
CA GLU A 9 -7.37 -15.81 3.15
C GLU A 9 -7.17 -14.29 3.19
N ALA A 10 -7.77 -13.57 2.23
CA ALA A 10 -7.65 -12.12 2.15
C ALA A 10 -8.94 -11.49 2.66
N VAL A 11 -8.82 -10.64 3.68
CA VAL A 11 -9.83 -9.62 3.98
C VAL A 11 -9.56 -8.44 3.04
N THR A 12 -10.59 -7.87 2.45
CA THR A 12 -10.47 -6.73 1.53
C THR A 12 -11.26 -5.57 2.09
N ASP A 13 -10.57 -4.45 2.29
CA ASP A 13 -11.19 -3.19 2.67
C ASP A 13 -11.47 -2.37 1.41
N LEU A 14 -12.68 -1.81 1.30
CA LEU A 14 -13.03 -0.85 0.26
C LEU A 14 -13.13 0.54 0.90
N VAL A 15 -12.22 1.44 0.52
CA VAL A 15 -12.22 2.82 1.00
C VAL A 15 -12.52 3.75 -0.17
N ILE A 16 -13.55 4.59 -0.01
CA ILE A 16 -14.01 5.52 -1.04
C ILE A 16 -13.76 6.93 -0.53
N PHE A 17 -12.81 7.64 -1.15
CA PHE A 17 -12.50 9.02 -0.80
C PHE A 17 -13.18 9.99 -1.76
N ARG A 18 -13.58 11.15 -1.22
CA ARG A 18 -14.05 12.29 -2.00
C ARG A 18 -13.09 13.45 -1.82
N VAL A 19 -12.62 14.02 -2.93
CA VAL A 19 -11.88 15.28 -2.91
C VAL A 19 -12.80 16.36 -2.33
N ARG A 20 -12.36 17.00 -1.24
CA ARG A 20 -13.12 18.07 -0.59
C ARG A 20 -13.09 19.34 -1.46
N PRO A 21 -14.23 19.85 -1.95
CA PRO A 21 -14.25 21.08 -2.72
C PRO A 21 -13.80 22.28 -1.88
N PRO A 22 -13.23 23.33 -2.50
CA PRO A 22 -12.88 24.57 -1.81
C PRO A 22 -14.07 25.13 -1.02
N GLY A 23 -13.85 25.54 0.23
CA GLY A 23 -14.89 26.11 1.10
C GLY A 23 -15.85 25.09 1.74
N THR A 24 -15.74 23.80 1.44
CA THR A 24 -16.53 22.76 2.13
C THR A 24 -15.90 22.42 3.48
N PRO A 25 -16.65 22.37 4.60
CA PRO A 25 -16.11 21.94 5.88
C PRO A 25 -15.62 20.48 5.81
N PRO A 26 -14.66 20.08 6.65
CA PRO A 26 -14.22 18.69 6.73
C PRO A 26 -15.41 17.77 7.09
N GLY A 27 -15.41 16.57 6.52
CA GLY A 27 -16.36 15.52 6.89
C GLY A 27 -16.01 14.87 8.23
N PRO A 28 -16.79 13.87 8.65
CA PRO A 28 -16.49 13.06 9.83
C PRO A 28 -15.09 12.45 9.75
N ASP A 29 -14.38 12.46 10.86
CA ASP A 29 -13.02 11.96 11.06
C ASP A 29 -12.98 10.75 12.01
N ASP A 30 -14.14 10.16 12.30
CA ASP A 30 -14.27 8.96 13.13
C ASP A 30 -13.43 7.79 12.60
N TRP A 31 -13.32 7.65 11.27
CA TRP A 31 -12.45 6.67 10.63
C TRP A 31 -10.94 6.86 10.90
N LEU A 32 -10.50 8.00 11.42
CA LEU A 32 -9.10 8.25 11.82
C LEU A 32 -8.80 7.81 13.25
N THR A 33 -9.82 7.44 14.03
CA THR A 33 -9.67 7.14 15.46
C THR A 33 -10.06 5.70 15.77
N SER A 34 -9.58 5.20 16.90
CA SER A 34 -9.94 3.87 17.41
C SER A 34 -10.56 3.98 18.79
N VAL A 35 -11.54 3.13 19.06
CA VAL A 35 -12.29 3.07 20.31
C VAL A 35 -12.16 1.69 20.96
N PRO A 36 -12.25 1.59 22.29
CA PRO A 36 -12.34 0.30 22.97
C PRO A 36 -13.54 -0.50 22.47
N HIS A 37 -13.33 -1.78 22.13
CA HIS A 37 -14.39 -2.69 21.72
C HIS A 37 -14.46 -3.92 22.65
N PRO A 38 -15.62 -4.26 23.22
CA PRO A 38 -15.74 -5.29 24.26
C PRO A 38 -15.18 -6.67 23.88
N GLN A 39 -15.25 -7.02 22.59
CA GLN A 39 -14.89 -8.36 22.09
C GLN A 39 -13.59 -8.37 21.26
N LEU A 40 -13.15 -7.20 20.79
CA LEU A 40 -12.04 -7.08 19.83
C LEU A 40 -10.87 -6.28 20.40
N GLY A 41 -10.99 -5.81 21.65
CA GLY A 41 -9.99 -4.97 22.31
C GLY A 41 -10.11 -3.52 21.85
N VAL A 42 -9.62 -3.23 20.64
CA VAL A 42 -9.67 -1.90 20.02
C VAL A 42 -10.16 -2.05 18.59
N LEU A 43 -11.13 -1.22 18.19
CA LEU A 43 -11.70 -1.20 16.84
C LEU A 43 -11.71 0.23 16.33
N ASN A 44 -11.56 0.41 15.01
CA ASN A 44 -11.73 1.72 14.38
C ASN A 44 -13.14 2.28 14.69
N ALA A 45 -13.23 3.56 15.03
CA ALA A 45 -14.49 4.16 15.48
C ALA A 45 -15.58 4.11 14.40
N TYR A 46 -15.21 4.23 13.12
CA TYR A 46 -16.15 4.09 12.00
C TYR A 46 -16.79 2.69 11.96
N TRP A 47 -16.01 1.62 12.12
CA TRP A 47 -16.55 0.25 12.13
C TRP A 47 -17.39 -0.05 13.37
N ALA A 48 -17.07 0.58 14.50
CA ALA A 48 -17.87 0.45 15.72
C ALA A 48 -19.26 1.07 15.57
N THR A 49 -19.38 2.20 14.85
CA THR A 49 -20.65 2.89 14.59
C THR A 49 -21.38 2.36 13.34
N HIS A 50 -20.66 1.69 12.43
CA HIS A 50 -21.19 1.14 11.18
C HIS A 50 -20.92 -0.38 11.05
N PRO A 51 -21.41 -1.23 11.97
CA PRO A 51 -21.12 -2.67 11.92
C PRO A 51 -21.65 -3.34 10.65
N GLY A 52 -22.72 -2.82 10.03
CA GLY A 52 -23.26 -3.32 8.77
C GLY A 52 -22.41 -3.05 7.52
N ALA A 53 -21.36 -2.22 7.65
CA ALA A 53 -20.38 -1.97 6.60
C ALA A 53 -19.31 -3.08 6.53
N VAL A 54 -19.28 -3.99 7.51
CA VAL A 54 -18.41 -5.17 7.52
C VAL A 54 -19.20 -6.36 7.01
N LEU A 55 -18.66 -7.04 6.00
CA LEU A 55 -19.30 -8.20 5.38
C LEU A 55 -18.80 -9.48 6.01
N GLY A 56 -19.42 -9.86 7.12
CA GLY A 56 -19.04 -11.02 7.90
C GLY A 56 -18.98 -10.71 9.39
N ARG A 57 -18.67 -11.75 10.17
CA ARG A 57 -18.53 -11.68 11.61
C ARG A 57 -17.07 -11.48 11.98
N GLN A 58 -16.78 -10.34 12.62
CA GLN A 58 -15.46 -10.06 13.18
C GLN A 58 -15.17 -10.94 14.39
N ARG A 59 -13.96 -11.50 14.45
CA ARG A 59 -13.46 -12.28 15.58
C ARG A 59 -11.95 -12.10 15.70
N LEU A 60 -11.40 -12.23 16.92
CA LEU A 60 -9.97 -12.38 17.10
C LEU A 60 -9.54 -13.84 16.92
N ASP A 61 -8.57 -14.07 16.05
CA ASP A 61 -7.85 -15.33 15.95
C ASP A 61 -6.55 -15.25 16.75
N ALA A 62 -6.47 -16.02 17.83
CA ALA A 62 -5.29 -16.12 18.68
C ALA A 62 -4.09 -16.80 17.97
N HIS A 63 -4.34 -17.48 16.83
CA HIS A 63 -3.33 -18.18 16.04
C HIS A 63 -3.08 -17.51 14.68
N GLY A 64 -3.38 -16.21 14.55
CA GLY A 64 -3.18 -15.44 13.32
C GLY A 64 -1.73 -15.46 12.79
N LEU A 65 -1.54 -14.91 11.59
CA LEU A 65 -0.27 -14.97 10.86
C LEU A 65 0.93 -14.60 11.77
N HIS A 66 1.91 -15.50 11.86
CA HIS A 66 3.09 -15.39 12.72
C HIS A 66 2.83 -15.47 14.24
N GLY A 67 1.74 -16.10 14.67
CA GLY A 67 1.44 -16.35 16.08
C GLY A 67 1.01 -15.09 16.84
N ARG A 68 0.54 -14.06 16.12
CA ARG A 68 -0.02 -12.84 16.69
C ARG A 68 -1.54 -12.92 16.64
N THR A 69 -2.18 -12.42 17.69
CA THR A 69 -3.63 -12.20 17.67
C THR A 69 -3.98 -11.27 16.50
N SER A 70 -4.84 -11.75 15.61
CA SER A 70 -5.23 -11.01 14.40
C SER A 70 -6.75 -10.93 14.31
N LEU A 71 -7.26 -9.84 13.76
CA LEU A 71 -8.67 -9.70 13.44
C LEU A 71 -8.96 -10.52 12.19
N VAL A 72 -9.92 -11.43 12.27
CA VAL A 72 -10.45 -12.19 11.14
C VAL A 72 -11.93 -11.85 10.94
N VAL A 73 -12.38 -11.93 9.70
CA VAL A 73 -13.79 -11.72 9.32
C VAL A 73 -14.30 -13.02 8.73
N ASP A 74 -15.10 -13.75 9.50
CA ASP A 74 -15.71 -14.99 9.08
C ASP A 74 -16.94 -14.67 8.21
N PRO A 75 -17.08 -15.23 7.00
CA PRO A 75 -18.26 -14.97 6.16
C PRO A 75 -19.52 -15.50 6.86
N ASP A 76 -20.52 -14.63 7.05
CA ASP A 76 -21.80 -14.96 7.69
C ASP A 76 -22.96 -15.05 6.69
N GLN A 77 -22.72 -14.67 5.43
CA GLN A 77 -23.69 -14.64 4.34
C GLN A 77 -23.05 -15.07 3.02
N ASP A 78 -23.88 -15.53 2.09
CA ASP A 78 -23.45 -15.73 0.71
C ASP A 78 -23.12 -14.39 0.04
N LEU A 79 -21.97 -14.31 -0.63
CA LEU A 79 -21.45 -13.10 -1.25
C LEU A 79 -22.08 -12.83 -2.64
N THR A 80 -23.03 -13.65 -3.09
CA THR A 80 -23.77 -13.44 -4.35
C THR A 80 -24.43 -12.06 -4.44
N GLY A 81 -24.84 -11.47 -3.31
CA GLY A 81 -25.41 -10.11 -3.25
C GLY A 81 -24.39 -8.96 -3.14
N LEU A 82 -23.08 -9.26 -3.08
CA LEU A 82 -22.02 -8.26 -2.91
C LEU A 82 -22.05 -7.15 -3.98
N PRO A 83 -22.18 -7.46 -5.28
CA PRO A 83 -22.20 -6.41 -6.31
C PRO A 83 -23.32 -5.40 -6.09
N ALA A 84 -24.54 -5.88 -5.78
CA ALA A 84 -25.69 -5.01 -5.55
C ALA A 84 -25.51 -4.12 -4.31
N ARG A 85 -24.83 -4.62 -3.26
CA ARG A 85 -24.52 -3.83 -2.06
C ARG A 85 -23.49 -2.75 -2.35
N ILE A 86 -22.41 -3.08 -3.07
CA ILE A 86 -21.40 -2.10 -3.51
C ILE A 86 -22.05 -1.02 -4.37
N THR A 87 -22.88 -1.41 -5.34
CA THR A 87 -23.62 -0.46 -6.19
C THR A 87 -24.52 0.44 -5.36
N ARG A 88 -25.28 -0.11 -4.40
CA ARG A 88 -26.13 0.70 -3.51
C ARG A 88 -25.30 1.69 -2.70
N THR A 89 -24.21 1.27 -2.08
CA THR A 89 -23.33 2.18 -1.32
C THR A 89 -22.75 3.28 -2.21
N ALA A 90 -22.32 2.96 -3.42
CA ALA A 90 -21.85 3.95 -4.39
C ALA A 90 -22.96 4.94 -4.81
N LEU A 91 -24.18 4.45 -5.01
CA LEU A 91 -25.35 5.29 -5.31
C LEU A 91 -25.73 6.18 -4.12
N ASP A 92 -25.71 5.68 -2.88
CA ASP A 92 -26.02 6.46 -1.69
C ASP A 92 -25.00 7.59 -1.47
N LEU A 93 -23.71 7.29 -1.69
CA LEU A 93 -22.63 8.30 -1.68
C LEU A 93 -22.81 9.34 -2.80
N SER A 94 -23.30 8.92 -3.97
CA SER A 94 -23.56 9.79 -5.12
C SER A 94 -24.82 10.65 -4.92
N ALA A 95 -25.86 10.11 -4.30
CA ALA A 95 -27.08 10.83 -3.96
C ALA A 95 -26.79 11.89 -2.88
N ALA A 96 -26.00 11.54 -1.86
CA ALA A 96 -25.52 12.49 -0.86
C ALA A 96 -24.72 13.65 -1.48
N ARG A 97 -24.01 13.41 -2.60
CA ARG A 97 -23.34 14.46 -3.38
C ARG A 97 -24.35 15.39 -4.05
N LEU A 98 -25.37 14.86 -4.73
CA LEU A 98 -26.40 15.67 -5.40
C LEU A 98 -27.17 16.56 -4.40
N SER A 99 -27.47 16.05 -3.20
CA SER A 99 -28.16 16.82 -2.16
C SER A 99 -27.32 17.92 -1.51
N GLN A 100 -25.99 17.88 -1.65
CA GLN A 100 -25.05 18.87 -1.11
C GLN A 100 -24.53 19.85 -2.17
N MET A 101 -24.92 19.69 -3.44
CA MET A 101 -24.58 20.65 -4.49
C MET A 101 -25.59 21.80 -4.48
N PRO A 102 -25.14 23.07 -4.38
CA PRO A 102 -26.02 24.19 -4.68
C PRO A 102 -26.47 24.10 -6.16
N PRO A 103 -27.70 24.54 -6.50
CA PRO A 103 -28.17 24.53 -7.89
C PRO A 103 -27.20 25.32 -8.77
N ALA A 104 -26.68 24.64 -9.80
CA ALA A 104 -25.83 25.15 -10.88
C ALA A 104 -25.08 26.46 -10.58
N ALA A 105 -24.02 26.40 -9.78
CA ALA A 105 -23.02 27.46 -9.79
C ALA A 105 -22.24 27.37 -11.10
N THR A 106 -22.21 28.48 -11.83
CA THR A 106 -21.40 28.72 -13.04
C THR A 106 -20.04 28.02 -12.93
N PRO A 107 -19.58 27.27 -13.95
CA PRO A 107 -18.25 26.67 -13.90
C PRO A 107 -17.23 27.77 -13.59
N PRO A 108 -16.36 27.59 -12.58
CA PRO A 108 -15.28 28.53 -12.37
C PRO A 108 -14.47 28.58 -13.67
N ALA A 109 -14.08 29.79 -14.09
CA ALA A 109 -13.15 29.97 -15.19
C ALA A 109 -11.94 29.03 -14.97
N PRO A 110 -11.40 28.41 -16.03
CA PRO A 110 -10.27 27.49 -15.90
C PRO A 110 -9.14 28.24 -15.19
N SER A 111 -8.89 27.90 -13.94
CA SER A 111 -7.72 28.40 -13.25
C SER A 111 -6.52 27.78 -13.93
N GLU A 112 -5.52 28.59 -14.26
CA GLU A 112 -4.22 28.16 -14.81
C GLU A 112 -3.40 27.27 -13.84
N HIS A 113 -4.06 26.74 -12.79
CA HIS A 113 -3.51 25.83 -11.80
C HIS A 113 -4.19 24.45 -11.82
N ALA A 114 -4.93 24.10 -12.87
CA ALA A 114 -5.16 22.68 -13.20
C ALA A 114 -3.89 22.11 -13.87
N ALA A 115 -2.75 22.21 -13.20
CA ALA A 115 -1.72 21.21 -13.41
C ALA A 115 -2.40 19.89 -13.11
N VAL A 116 -2.37 18.97 -14.08
CA VAL A 116 -2.61 17.55 -13.84
C VAL A 116 -1.78 17.23 -12.61
N VAL A 117 -2.42 17.07 -11.46
CA VAL A 117 -1.78 16.39 -10.34
C VAL A 117 -1.72 14.97 -10.86
N GLU A 118 -0.63 14.68 -11.57
CA GLU A 118 -0.07 13.35 -11.64
C GLU A 118 -0.20 12.87 -10.20
N ALA A 119 -1.12 11.93 -9.96
CA ALA A 119 -1.14 11.19 -8.72
C ALA A 119 0.08 10.27 -8.75
N SER A 120 1.26 10.89 -8.79
CA SER A 120 2.45 10.36 -8.17
C SER A 120 1.98 9.90 -6.80
N LEU A 121 2.18 8.62 -6.53
CA LEU A 121 2.31 8.15 -5.15
C LEU A 121 3.01 9.26 -4.37
N PRO A 122 2.49 9.70 -3.21
CA PRO A 122 3.05 10.84 -2.50
C PRO A 122 4.56 10.68 -2.50
N GLN A 123 5.26 11.61 -3.16
CA GLN A 123 6.72 11.58 -3.19
C GLN A 123 7.14 11.51 -1.74
N LEU A 124 7.81 10.42 -1.40
CA LEU A 124 8.38 10.27 -0.07
C LEU A 124 9.55 11.23 -0.03
N ASP A 125 9.28 12.46 0.42
CA ASP A 125 10.30 13.42 0.72
C ASP A 125 11.37 12.75 1.61
N PRO A 126 12.66 13.03 1.38
CA PRO A 126 13.73 12.43 2.15
C PRO A 126 13.47 12.61 3.66
N PRO A 127 13.71 11.58 4.49
CA PRO A 127 13.35 11.61 5.89
C PRO A 127 14.09 12.74 6.63
N GLY A 128 13.34 13.75 7.10
CA GLY A 128 13.88 14.89 7.86
C GLY A 128 12.96 16.11 8.01
N THR A 129 11.89 16.23 7.23
CA THR A 129 11.09 17.47 7.13
C THR A 129 9.65 17.41 7.66
N GLY A 130 9.22 16.32 8.29
CA GLY A 130 7.91 16.27 8.96
C GLY A 130 6.70 16.07 8.03
N ALA A 131 6.78 15.10 7.11
CA ALA A 131 5.67 14.59 6.30
C ALA A 131 5.52 13.05 6.50
N PRO A 132 4.38 12.43 6.12
CA PRO A 132 3.85 11.20 6.74
C PRO A 132 4.63 9.96 6.29
N GLY A 133 5.59 9.53 7.10
CA GLY A 133 6.06 8.16 7.03
C GLY A 133 5.07 7.20 7.69
N PHE A 134 5.24 5.92 7.42
CA PHE A 134 4.52 4.87 8.14
C PHE A 134 5.09 4.72 9.55
N ASP A 135 4.22 4.49 10.54
CA ASP A 135 4.67 4.17 11.90
C ASP A 135 5.63 2.97 11.89
N GLY A 136 6.65 3.04 12.72
CA GLY A 136 7.76 2.08 12.77
C GLY A 136 8.90 2.35 11.78
N HIS A 137 8.80 3.37 10.91
CA HIS A 137 9.86 3.71 9.98
C HIS A 137 11.16 4.10 10.70
N LEU A 138 12.22 3.31 10.50
CA LEU A 138 13.50 3.52 11.19
C LEU A 138 14.37 4.55 10.45
N VAL A 139 14.92 5.50 11.20
CA VAL A 139 15.82 6.54 10.70
C VAL A 139 17.11 6.53 11.52
N ARG A 140 18.26 6.58 10.85
CA ARG A 140 19.55 6.83 11.49
C ARG A 140 20.00 8.25 11.15
N ARG A 141 20.18 9.09 12.17
CA ARG A 141 20.66 10.47 12.01
C ARG A 141 22.18 10.50 11.82
N ASP A 142 22.69 11.66 11.42
CA ASP A 142 24.13 11.89 11.17
C ASP A 142 24.99 11.72 12.42
N ASP A 143 24.45 12.03 13.60
CA ASP A 143 25.06 11.79 14.91
C ASP A 143 25.11 10.29 15.30
N GLY A 144 24.56 9.41 14.46
CA GLY A 144 24.51 7.97 14.68
C GLY A 144 23.35 7.50 15.55
N SER A 145 22.51 8.41 16.05
CA SER A 145 21.32 8.08 16.83
C SER A 145 20.22 7.47 15.98
N TRP A 146 19.45 6.57 16.59
CA TRP A 146 18.34 5.88 15.94
C TRP A 146 17.01 6.45 16.39
N HIS A 147 16.11 6.63 15.44
CA HIS A 147 14.76 7.10 15.66
C HIS A 147 13.77 6.20 14.92
N GLU A 148 12.57 6.09 15.45
CA GLU A 148 11.42 5.51 14.75
C GLU A 148 10.32 6.55 14.61
N LEU A 149 9.58 6.51 13.52
CA LEU A 149 8.38 7.34 13.37
C LEU A 149 7.22 6.70 14.13
N ASP A 150 6.55 7.47 14.99
CA ASP A 150 5.40 7.03 15.78
C ASP A 150 4.40 8.18 15.91
N GLY A 151 3.24 8.04 15.28
CA GLY A 151 2.20 9.07 15.23
C GLY A 151 2.67 10.34 14.51
N GLY A 152 3.49 10.19 13.47
CA GLY A 152 4.05 11.31 12.71
C GLY A 152 5.21 12.05 13.40
N VAL A 153 5.65 11.58 14.58
CA VAL A 153 6.77 12.17 15.33
C VAL A 153 7.94 11.20 15.39
N LEU A 154 9.16 11.67 15.10
CA LEU A 154 10.38 10.87 15.26
C LEU A 154 10.73 10.74 16.74
N ARG A 155 10.65 9.52 17.26
CA ARG A 155 10.99 9.18 18.65
C ARG A 155 12.33 8.44 18.71
N PRO A 156 13.22 8.76 19.66
CA PRO A 156 14.48 8.04 19.81
C PRO A 156 14.24 6.57 20.17
N VAL A 157 14.98 5.66 19.53
CA VAL A 157 14.96 4.22 19.83
C VAL A 157 16.36 3.74 20.18
N THR A 158 16.47 2.93 21.23
CA THR A 158 17.77 2.38 21.65
C THR A 158 18.09 1.13 20.83
N VAL A 159 19.15 1.21 20.02
CA VAL A 159 19.68 0.09 19.23
C VAL A 159 20.99 -0.41 19.85
N PRO A 160 21.11 -1.70 20.21
CA PRO A 160 22.36 -2.26 20.71
C PRO A 160 23.51 -2.09 19.72
N ALA A 161 24.68 -1.65 20.21
CA ALA A 161 25.87 -1.41 19.39
C ALA A 161 26.31 -2.65 18.59
N SER A 162 26.08 -3.85 19.14
CA SER A 162 26.39 -5.13 18.50
C SER A 162 25.64 -5.39 17.19
N CYS A 163 24.51 -4.71 16.96
CA CYS A 163 23.68 -4.89 15.77
C CYS A 163 23.43 -3.61 14.97
N ALA A 164 23.90 -2.45 15.47
CA ALA A 164 23.66 -1.15 14.84
C ALA A 164 24.24 -1.05 13.42
N VAL A 165 25.41 -1.64 13.16
CA VAL A 165 26.05 -1.59 11.84
C VAL A 165 25.27 -2.40 10.81
N GLU A 166 24.80 -3.58 11.19
CA GLU A 166 23.97 -4.42 10.33
C GLU A 166 22.58 -3.81 10.12
N LEU A 167 21.98 -3.22 11.15
CA LEU A 167 20.70 -2.52 11.03
C LEU A 167 20.81 -1.34 10.05
N ALA A 168 21.90 -0.58 10.10
CA ALA A 168 22.17 0.48 9.11
C ALA A 168 22.34 -0.07 7.69
N ALA A 169 22.86 -1.31 7.54
CA ALA A 169 22.94 -1.95 6.23
C ALA A 169 21.56 -2.38 5.70
N LEU A 170 20.67 -2.87 6.57
CA LEU A 170 19.28 -3.19 6.21
C LEU A 170 18.49 -1.94 5.81
N VAL A 171 18.66 -0.83 6.54
CA VAL A 171 18.07 0.47 6.17
C VAL A 171 18.60 0.96 4.83
N ARG A 172 19.90 0.85 4.55
CA ARG A 172 20.43 1.18 3.21
C ARG A 172 19.85 0.30 2.09
N LEU A 173 19.58 -0.98 2.36
CA LEU A 173 18.91 -1.87 1.40
C LEU A 173 17.46 -1.44 1.16
N ARG A 174 16.75 -1.04 2.22
CA ARG A 174 15.40 -0.48 2.15
C ARG A 174 15.37 0.74 1.24
N ASP A 175 16.21 1.72 1.51
CA ASP A 175 16.22 2.97 0.76
C ASP A 175 16.57 2.72 -0.72
N ALA A 176 17.53 1.84 -0.97
CA ALA A 176 17.91 1.46 -2.33
C ALA A 176 16.81 0.70 -3.09
N VAL A 177 16.06 -0.20 -2.43
CA VAL A 177 14.99 -0.95 -3.11
C VAL A 177 13.78 -0.04 -3.38
N LEU A 178 13.45 0.86 -2.45
CA LEU A 178 12.38 1.83 -2.66
C LEU A 178 12.70 2.79 -3.81
N ALA A 179 13.96 3.27 -3.92
CA ALA A 179 14.39 4.09 -5.05
C ALA A 179 14.25 3.37 -6.40
N VAL A 180 14.53 2.06 -6.46
CA VAL A 180 14.29 1.27 -7.69
C VAL A 180 12.80 1.15 -8.00
N LEU A 181 11.97 0.85 -6.99
CA LEU A 181 10.53 0.70 -7.18
C LEU A 181 9.88 2.02 -7.64
N GLU A 182 10.30 3.14 -7.08
CA GLU A 182 9.84 4.47 -7.47
C GLU A 182 10.27 4.80 -8.91
N ALA A 183 11.53 4.56 -9.27
CA ALA A 183 12.02 4.75 -10.63
C ALA A 183 11.31 3.82 -11.64
N GLU A 184 10.97 2.59 -11.26
CA GLU A 184 10.19 1.69 -12.11
C GLU A 184 8.73 2.14 -12.25
N ALA A 185 8.14 2.73 -11.21
CA ALA A 185 6.79 3.24 -11.24
C ALA A 185 6.66 4.51 -12.11
N ALA A 186 7.70 5.35 -12.13
CA ALA A 186 7.69 6.64 -12.82
C ALA A 186 7.74 6.53 -14.36
N THR A 187 8.34 5.48 -14.91
CA THR A 187 8.49 5.35 -16.37
C THR A 187 8.65 3.91 -16.83
N ARG A 188 8.26 3.62 -18.07
CA ARG A 188 8.47 2.32 -18.73
C ARG A 188 9.88 2.15 -19.29
N ASP A 189 10.59 3.26 -19.52
CA ASP A 189 11.89 3.23 -20.16
C ASP A 189 13.00 2.84 -19.18
N ASP A 190 14.04 2.20 -19.71
CA ASP A 190 15.28 1.96 -18.95
C ASP A 190 16.11 3.24 -18.93
N THR A 191 15.75 4.15 -18.02
CA THR A 191 16.46 5.41 -17.85
C THR A 191 17.85 5.20 -17.23
N PRO A 192 18.81 6.12 -17.45
CA PRO A 192 20.09 6.11 -16.76
C PRO A 192 19.93 6.12 -15.23
N ALA A 193 18.94 6.87 -14.71
CA ALA A 193 18.64 6.94 -13.28
C ALA A 193 18.19 5.58 -12.72
N LEU A 194 17.29 4.88 -13.42
CA LEU A 194 16.85 3.53 -13.04
C LEU A 194 18.02 2.53 -13.06
N THR A 195 18.87 2.63 -14.07
CA THR A 195 20.06 1.77 -14.21
C THR A 195 21.04 1.99 -13.05
N GLU A 196 21.29 3.23 -12.66
CA GLU A 196 22.14 3.57 -11.51
C GLU A 196 21.52 3.09 -10.19
N ALA A 197 20.22 3.36 -9.96
CA ALA A 197 19.51 2.92 -8.77
C ALA A 197 19.58 1.39 -8.61
N ARG A 198 19.37 0.64 -9.70
CA ARG A 198 19.46 -0.83 -9.70
C ARG A 198 20.88 -1.32 -9.45
N THR A 199 21.88 -0.65 -10.04
CA THR A 199 23.30 -0.95 -9.79
C THR A 199 23.68 -0.73 -8.34
N GLN A 200 23.20 0.36 -7.73
CA GLN A 200 23.42 0.68 -6.32
C GLN A 200 22.73 -0.31 -5.38
N LEU A 201 21.49 -0.73 -5.69
CA LEU A 201 20.80 -1.78 -4.96
C LEU A 201 21.57 -3.10 -5.03
N ALA A 202 21.97 -3.53 -6.23
CA ALA A 202 22.73 -4.77 -6.42
C ALA A 202 24.08 -4.74 -5.68
N ARG A 203 24.79 -3.62 -5.71
CA ARG A 203 26.04 -3.42 -4.95
C ARG A 203 25.80 -3.52 -3.45
N SER A 204 24.75 -2.87 -2.94
CA SER A 204 24.41 -2.90 -1.52
C SER A 204 24.01 -4.30 -1.05
N TYR A 205 23.24 -5.02 -1.87
CA TYR A 205 22.86 -6.41 -1.61
C TYR A 205 24.08 -7.34 -1.54
N ARG A 206 24.96 -7.30 -2.55
CA ARG A 206 26.18 -8.13 -2.56
C ARG A 206 27.08 -7.85 -1.36
N ARG A 207 27.24 -6.57 -0.99
CA ARG A 207 28.00 -6.17 0.20
C ARG A 207 27.38 -6.70 1.48
N TYR A 208 26.06 -6.58 1.64
CA TYR A 208 25.35 -7.13 2.79
C TYR A 208 25.56 -8.65 2.87
N GLN A 209 25.33 -9.36 1.77
CA GLN A 209 25.47 -10.81 1.70
C GLN A 209 26.89 -11.27 2.03
N ALA A 210 27.91 -10.56 1.53
CA ALA A 210 29.31 -10.87 1.81
C ALA A 210 29.71 -10.64 3.28
N THR A 211 29.11 -9.66 3.95
CA THR A 211 29.45 -9.33 5.36
C THR A 211 28.64 -10.13 6.37
N TYR A 212 27.34 -10.34 6.11
CA TYR A 212 26.40 -10.89 7.09
C TYR A 212 25.80 -12.24 6.69
N GLY A 213 25.95 -12.64 5.43
CA GLY A 213 25.20 -13.75 4.85
C GLY A 213 23.79 -13.34 4.40
N PRO A 214 22.90 -14.32 4.17
CA PRO A 214 21.53 -14.06 3.71
C PRO A 214 20.75 -13.09 4.62
N ILE A 215 19.92 -12.24 4.02
CA ILE A 215 19.02 -11.31 4.72
C ILE A 215 18.02 -12.08 5.60
N ASN A 216 17.48 -13.17 5.07
CA ASN A 216 16.46 -14.00 5.71
C ASN A 216 17.05 -15.11 6.58
N ARG A 217 18.36 -15.08 6.86
CA ARG A 217 19.01 -16.15 7.63
C ARG A 217 18.37 -16.37 9.00
N VAL A 218 18.23 -17.65 9.36
CA VAL A 218 17.69 -18.08 10.64
C VAL A 218 18.58 -19.18 11.22
N THR A 219 18.83 -19.11 12.52
CA THR A 219 19.46 -20.21 13.26
C THR A 219 18.36 -21.10 13.82
N VAL A 220 18.28 -22.33 13.30
CA VAL A 220 17.33 -23.34 13.79
C VAL A 220 18.06 -24.26 14.77
N THR A 221 17.52 -24.41 15.98
CA THR A 221 18.05 -25.32 16.99
C THR A 221 16.96 -26.30 17.38
N THR A 222 17.17 -27.58 17.10
CA THR A 222 16.30 -28.66 17.54
C THR A 222 16.86 -29.25 18.82
N THR A 223 16.09 -29.16 19.90
CA THR A 223 16.52 -29.70 21.20
C THR A 223 16.12 -31.17 21.33
N THR A 224 16.87 -31.91 22.15
CA THR A 224 16.55 -33.31 22.52
C THR A 224 15.30 -33.41 23.42
N ARG A 225 14.84 -32.28 23.97
CA ARG A 225 13.63 -32.25 24.80
C ARG A 225 12.40 -32.28 23.90
N LEU A 226 11.47 -33.18 24.23
CA LEU A 226 10.21 -33.32 23.53
C LEU A 226 9.16 -32.35 24.10
N ASP A 227 8.26 -31.88 23.24
CA ASP A 227 7.05 -31.16 23.64
C ASP A 227 6.02 -32.13 24.25
N LYS A 228 4.87 -31.60 24.68
CA LYS A 228 3.78 -32.40 25.27
C LYS A 228 3.20 -33.44 24.30
N ALA A 229 3.43 -33.31 22.99
CA ALA A 229 2.99 -34.21 21.94
C ALA A 229 4.09 -35.19 21.51
N GLY A 230 5.26 -35.18 22.16
CA GLY A 230 6.37 -36.08 21.84
C GLY A 230 7.24 -35.62 20.65
N ASN A 231 7.08 -34.38 20.16
CA ASN A 231 7.89 -33.87 19.05
C ASN A 231 9.14 -33.11 19.56
N PRO A 232 10.27 -33.15 18.85
CA PRO A 232 11.44 -32.34 19.18
C PRO A 232 11.12 -30.84 19.16
N ILE A 233 11.48 -30.13 20.24
CA ILE A 233 11.28 -28.68 20.30
C ILE A 233 12.27 -28.01 19.35
N THR A 234 11.75 -27.40 18.29
CA THR A 234 12.51 -26.61 17.32
C THR A 234 12.40 -25.12 17.65
N THR A 235 13.53 -24.45 17.89
CA THR A 235 13.59 -23.00 18.12
C THR A 235 14.22 -22.30 16.91
N ARG A 236 13.60 -21.19 16.48
CA ARG A 236 14.10 -20.35 15.39
C ARG A 236 14.59 -19.02 15.94
N ARG A 237 15.86 -18.67 15.69
CA ARG A 237 16.47 -17.41 16.14
C ARG A 237 16.93 -16.59 14.94
N TYR A 238 16.44 -15.35 14.86
CA TYR A 238 16.86 -14.37 13.86
C TYR A 238 17.98 -13.47 14.40
N PRO A 239 18.84 -12.92 13.53
CA PRO A 239 19.81 -11.88 13.91
C PRO A 239 19.14 -10.71 14.63
N ALA A 240 19.83 -10.10 15.59
CA ALA A 240 19.29 -9.00 16.38
C ALA A 240 18.89 -7.80 15.50
N ALA A 241 19.70 -7.46 14.49
CA ALA A 241 19.40 -6.41 13.52
C ALA A 241 18.12 -6.72 12.74
N ALA A 242 17.99 -7.94 12.20
CA ALA A 242 16.79 -8.37 11.46
C ALA A 242 15.52 -8.37 12.33
N ARG A 243 15.65 -8.68 13.63
CA ARG A 243 14.53 -8.63 14.58
C ARG A 243 14.07 -7.20 14.85
N ILE A 244 14.99 -6.25 15.02
CA ILE A 244 14.65 -4.81 15.18
C ILE A 244 14.05 -4.29 13.87
N PHE A 245 14.71 -4.58 12.76
CA PHE A 245 14.29 -4.13 11.43
C PHE A 245 12.91 -4.66 11.02
N ARG A 246 12.41 -5.77 11.60
CA ARG A 246 11.04 -6.26 11.37
C ARG A 246 9.95 -5.26 11.79
N GLY A 247 10.26 -4.33 12.69
CA GLY A 247 9.36 -3.22 13.03
C GLY A 247 9.25 -2.18 11.91
N ASP A 248 10.18 -2.17 10.95
CA ASP A 248 10.13 -1.28 9.81
C ASP A 248 9.00 -1.68 8.83
N PRO A 249 8.18 -0.72 8.38
CA PRO A 249 7.06 -0.96 7.48
C PRO A 249 7.49 -1.55 6.12
N HIS A 250 8.72 -1.31 5.68
CA HIS A 250 9.28 -1.86 4.45
C HIS A 250 10.19 -3.07 4.67
N SER A 251 10.14 -3.67 5.87
CA SER A 251 10.94 -4.85 6.19
C SER A 251 10.64 -6.04 5.28
N ALA A 252 9.37 -6.21 4.87
CA ALA A 252 8.97 -7.24 3.92
C ALA A 252 9.60 -7.03 2.53
N THR A 253 9.69 -5.78 2.07
CA THR A 253 10.29 -5.41 0.78
C THR A 253 11.77 -5.77 0.73
N VAL A 254 12.52 -5.47 1.80
CA VAL A 254 13.94 -5.84 1.88
C VAL A 254 14.11 -7.35 1.95
N ARG A 255 13.25 -8.06 2.70
CA ARG A 255 13.29 -9.53 2.76
C ARG A 255 12.96 -10.18 1.42
N ALA A 256 12.18 -9.53 0.57
CA ALA A 256 11.86 -10.00 -0.77
C ALA A 256 13.02 -9.87 -1.78
N LEU A 257 14.16 -9.30 -1.38
CA LEU A 257 15.37 -9.23 -2.21
C LEU A 257 16.04 -10.60 -2.43
N GLU A 258 15.63 -11.63 -1.69
CA GLU A 258 16.14 -12.99 -1.87
C GLU A 258 15.05 -14.05 -1.61
N LEU A 259 15.13 -15.15 -2.34
CA LEU A 259 14.43 -16.39 -2.04
C LEU A 259 15.33 -17.23 -1.14
N TYR A 260 14.94 -17.42 0.10
CA TYR A 260 15.72 -18.12 1.12
C TYR A 260 15.11 -19.49 1.43
N ASP A 261 15.96 -20.51 1.45
CA ASP A 261 15.62 -21.86 1.85
C ASP A 261 16.14 -22.10 3.28
N ASP A 262 15.21 -22.18 4.23
CA ASP A 262 15.49 -22.44 5.64
C ASP A 262 16.21 -23.78 5.89
N ALA A 263 16.02 -24.79 5.02
CA ALA A 263 16.58 -26.12 5.20
C ALA A 263 18.05 -26.18 4.76
N THR A 264 18.38 -25.52 3.66
CA THR A 264 19.75 -25.50 3.11
C THR A 264 20.55 -24.27 3.54
N GLY A 265 19.88 -23.23 4.04
CA GLY A 265 20.48 -21.93 4.31
C GLY A 265 20.87 -21.15 3.05
N ALA A 266 20.45 -21.59 1.87
CA ALA A 266 20.77 -20.97 0.59
C ALA A 266 19.84 -19.76 0.31
N ALA A 267 20.40 -18.72 -0.29
CA ALA A 267 19.66 -17.55 -0.77
C ALA A 267 19.90 -17.32 -2.25
N THR A 268 18.82 -17.20 -3.02
CA THR A 268 18.85 -16.81 -4.42
C THR A 268 18.42 -15.35 -4.57
N PRO A 269 19.21 -14.48 -5.22
CA PRO A 269 18.84 -13.08 -5.43
C PRO A 269 17.53 -12.92 -6.21
N ALA A 270 16.69 -11.98 -5.82
CA ALA A 270 15.41 -11.70 -6.48
C ALA A 270 15.58 -10.94 -7.80
N ALA A 271 14.55 -11.02 -8.65
CA ALA A 271 14.56 -10.46 -10.00
C ALA A 271 14.81 -8.94 -10.04
N ILE A 272 14.32 -8.18 -9.07
CA ILE A 272 14.46 -6.71 -8.98
C ILE A 272 15.93 -6.23 -9.02
N LEU A 273 16.87 -7.09 -8.61
CA LEU A 273 18.30 -6.81 -8.64
C LEU A 273 18.90 -6.79 -10.05
N THR A 274 18.18 -7.33 -11.05
CA THR A 274 18.69 -7.55 -12.41
C THR A 274 17.76 -7.07 -13.51
N ARG A 275 16.44 -7.07 -13.25
CA ARG A 275 15.42 -6.69 -14.22
C ARG A 275 14.24 -6.03 -13.56
N ARG A 276 13.42 -5.40 -14.39
CA ARG A 276 12.17 -4.76 -13.98
C ARG A 276 11.17 -5.75 -13.37
N VAL A 277 10.52 -5.34 -12.29
CA VAL A 277 9.46 -6.10 -11.61
C VAL A 277 8.16 -5.31 -11.48
N LEU A 278 8.21 -3.98 -11.60
CA LEU A 278 7.06 -3.10 -11.71
C LEU A 278 6.96 -2.49 -13.12
N SER A 279 5.75 -2.48 -13.66
CA SER A 279 5.43 -1.73 -14.87
C SER A 279 4.77 -0.41 -14.47
N ALA A 280 5.24 0.71 -15.02
CA ALA A 280 4.62 2.01 -14.80
C ALA A 280 3.12 1.96 -15.19
N HIS A 281 2.28 2.59 -14.35
CA HIS A 281 0.86 2.70 -14.64
C HIS A 281 0.66 3.54 -15.91
N THR A 282 -0.10 3.02 -16.86
CA THR A 282 -0.40 3.73 -18.11
C THR A 282 -1.75 4.42 -17.99
N VAL A 283 -1.75 5.75 -18.08
CA VAL A 283 -2.99 6.48 -18.39
C VAL A 283 -3.36 6.09 -19.82
N ARG A 284 -4.49 5.41 -20.00
CA ARG A 284 -4.98 5.08 -21.34
C ARG A 284 -5.21 6.38 -22.12
N ASP A 285 -4.65 6.46 -23.31
CA ASP A 285 -4.71 7.62 -24.21
C ASP A 285 -5.74 7.44 -25.34
N ARG A 286 -6.30 6.23 -25.45
CA ARG A 286 -7.34 5.87 -26.40
C ARG A 286 -8.38 4.93 -25.79
N ALA A 287 -9.60 5.04 -26.28
CA ALA A 287 -10.71 4.15 -26.00
C ALA A 287 -11.38 3.71 -27.31
N ASP A 288 -11.82 2.46 -27.38
CA ASP A 288 -12.56 1.95 -28.54
C ASP A 288 -14.08 2.18 -28.41
N THR A 289 -14.57 2.37 -27.17
CA THR A 289 -15.99 2.57 -26.88
C THR A 289 -16.24 3.79 -25.99
N PRO A 290 -17.41 4.45 -26.07
CA PRO A 290 -17.79 5.54 -25.17
C PRO A 290 -17.79 5.14 -23.69
N GLU A 291 -18.17 3.89 -23.39
CA GLU A 291 -18.12 3.30 -22.04
C GLU A 291 -16.68 3.25 -21.51
N ASP A 292 -15.75 2.76 -22.32
CA ASP A 292 -14.32 2.72 -21.95
C ASP A 292 -13.75 4.13 -21.79
N ALA A 293 -14.11 5.04 -22.69
CA ALA A 293 -13.67 6.44 -22.61
C ALA A 293 -14.17 7.13 -21.33
N LEU A 294 -15.43 6.87 -20.96
CA LEU A 294 -16.02 7.36 -19.72
C LEU A 294 -15.30 6.77 -18.50
N ALA A 295 -15.07 5.46 -18.49
CA ALA A 295 -14.36 4.78 -17.40
C ALA A 295 -12.94 5.32 -17.23
N ILE A 296 -12.20 5.51 -18.32
CA ILE A 296 -10.85 6.08 -18.31
C ILE A 296 -10.88 7.54 -17.80
N CYS A 297 -11.84 8.34 -18.25
CA CYS A 297 -11.98 9.74 -17.80
C CYS A 297 -12.28 9.81 -16.30
N LEU A 298 -13.16 8.96 -15.79
CA LEU A 298 -13.46 8.87 -14.36
C LEU A 298 -12.26 8.36 -13.55
N GLU A 299 -11.52 7.39 -14.07
CA GLU A 299 -10.29 6.88 -13.46
C GLU A 299 -9.22 7.98 -13.37
N SER A 300 -8.99 8.75 -14.43
CA SER A 300 -7.91 9.74 -14.48
C SER A 300 -8.28 11.11 -13.89
N VAL A 301 -9.52 11.57 -14.05
CA VAL A 301 -9.94 12.94 -13.68
C VAL A 301 -10.92 12.96 -12.50
N GLY A 302 -11.54 11.83 -12.17
CA GLY A 302 -12.53 11.73 -11.08
C GLY A 302 -13.87 12.41 -11.38
N ARG A 303 -14.08 12.88 -12.61
CA ARG A 303 -15.31 13.49 -13.11
C ARG A 303 -15.44 13.27 -14.62
N VAL A 304 -16.65 13.46 -15.14
CA VAL A 304 -16.91 13.42 -16.58
C VAL A 304 -16.42 14.73 -17.21
N GLU A 305 -15.45 14.64 -18.13
CA GLU A 305 -14.99 15.76 -18.94
C GLU A 305 -15.13 15.43 -20.43
N LEU A 306 -16.06 16.10 -21.11
CA LEU A 306 -16.32 15.88 -22.54
C LEU A 306 -15.07 16.08 -23.42
N PRO A 307 -14.19 17.07 -23.18
CA PRO A 307 -12.97 17.21 -23.98
C PRO A 307 -12.02 16.02 -23.84
N ARG A 308 -11.88 15.46 -22.63
CA ARG A 308 -11.04 14.27 -22.40
C ARG A 308 -11.61 13.03 -23.07
N ILE A 309 -12.93 12.83 -22.95
CA ILE A 309 -13.63 11.71 -23.59
C ILE A 309 -13.55 11.82 -25.12
N ALA A 310 -13.71 13.01 -25.68
CA ALA A 310 -13.51 13.25 -27.11
C ALA A 310 -12.10 12.89 -27.57
N ALA A 311 -11.07 13.32 -26.82
CA ALA A 311 -9.68 12.97 -27.12
C ALA A 311 -9.44 11.45 -27.07
N LEU A 312 -9.98 10.74 -26.08
CA LEU A 312 -9.86 9.29 -25.95
C LEU A 312 -10.52 8.55 -27.13
N LEU A 313 -11.64 9.07 -27.64
CA LEU A 313 -12.37 8.49 -28.78
C LEU A 313 -11.84 8.95 -30.14
N GLY A 314 -10.86 9.86 -30.18
CA GLY A 314 -10.37 10.46 -31.42
C GLY A 314 -11.39 11.38 -32.10
N LEU A 315 -12.29 11.98 -31.34
CA LEU A 315 -13.30 12.95 -31.81
C LEU A 315 -12.73 14.37 -31.77
N ALA A 316 -13.08 15.17 -32.77
CA ALA A 316 -12.63 16.57 -32.84
C ALA A 316 -13.36 17.47 -31.86
N GLU A 317 -14.65 17.22 -31.62
CA GLU A 317 -15.53 18.11 -30.86
C GLU A 317 -16.11 17.42 -29.60
N PRO A 318 -16.10 18.09 -28.42
CA PRO A 318 -16.68 17.57 -27.18
C PRO A 318 -18.18 17.22 -27.27
N GLU A 319 -18.94 17.93 -28.10
CA GLU A 319 -20.38 17.68 -28.32
C GLU A 319 -20.64 16.31 -28.96
N GLN A 320 -19.71 15.82 -29.78
CA GLN A 320 -19.79 14.47 -30.35
C GLN A 320 -19.61 13.41 -29.28
N ALA A 321 -18.73 13.65 -28.31
CA ALA A 321 -18.58 12.79 -27.15
C ALA A 321 -19.86 12.77 -26.29
N ARG A 322 -20.50 13.94 -26.04
CA ARG A 322 -21.78 13.99 -25.33
C ARG A 322 -22.88 13.17 -26.01
N THR A 323 -22.94 13.25 -27.34
CA THR A 323 -23.90 12.49 -28.16
C THR A 323 -23.63 10.99 -28.05
N GLN A 324 -22.37 10.56 -28.16
CA GLN A 324 -22.00 9.14 -28.06
C GLN A 324 -22.18 8.57 -26.65
N LEU A 325 -22.01 9.39 -25.60
CA LEU A 325 -22.26 8.96 -24.23
C LEU A 325 -23.74 8.68 -23.95
N GLY A 326 -24.66 9.33 -24.66
CA GLY A 326 -26.09 9.04 -24.59
C GLY A 326 -26.63 8.97 -23.16
N THR A 327 -27.03 7.78 -22.72
CA THR A 327 -27.60 7.48 -21.39
C THR A 327 -26.57 7.09 -20.34
N LEU A 328 -25.29 7.00 -20.70
CA LEU A 328 -24.18 6.72 -19.78
C LEU A 328 -23.93 7.88 -18.82
N VAL A 329 -24.37 9.08 -19.18
CA VAL A 329 -24.23 10.30 -18.39
C VAL A 329 -25.57 11.05 -18.36
N PHE A 330 -25.89 11.60 -17.20
CA PHE A 330 -27.08 12.44 -17.00
C PHE A 330 -26.66 13.91 -16.98
N ASP A 331 -27.57 14.80 -17.38
CA ASP A 331 -27.39 16.24 -17.31
C ASP A 331 -27.49 16.77 -15.85
#